data_AF-A0A7W5FDJ8-F1
#
_entry.id   AF-A0A7W5FDJ8-F1
#
_cell.length_a   1.000
_cell.length_b   1.000
_cell.length_c   1.000
_cell.angle_alpha   90.00
_cell.angle_beta   90.00
_cell.angle_gamma   90.00
#
_symmetry.space_group_name_H-M   'P 1'
#
loop_
_entity.id
_entity.type
_entity.pdbx_description
1 polymer ?
#
loop_
_entity_poly.entity_id
_entity_poly.type
_entity_poly.pdbx_seq_one_letter_code
_entity_poly.pdbx_strand_id
1 'polypeptide(L)'
;MSIIRSLAPLLLLTGCAARTPEPEPEPAQTAPCPAVIDHVAEPPAGYRVVGENIALPDEDTVHQPSESGQEGPARLFAKFGLLVRAGTTTELSLPPEWSERARIGWGQQEPAMSQTVTGCPPGWGDGAWSVFAGGVSVIEPDCVPIRVGPDATAEVSIGTPCSRPGG
;
A
#
# COMPACT_ATOMS: atom_id res chain seq x y z
N MET A 1 -46.38 -52.74 -42.21
CA MET A 1 -47.29 -52.19 -41.17
C MET A 1 -46.44 -51.80 -39.96
N SER A 2 -46.49 -50.54 -39.56
CA SER A 2 -45.76 -49.93 -38.44
C SER A 2 -45.94 -50.66 -37.11
N ILE A 3 -44.99 -50.49 -36.18
CA ILE A 3 -45.15 -49.66 -34.96
C ILE A 3 -43.78 -49.49 -34.27
N ILE A 4 -43.50 -48.22 -33.94
CA ILE A 4 -42.36 -47.66 -33.21
C ILE A 4 -42.55 -47.91 -31.70
N ARG A 5 -41.48 -48.22 -30.96
CA ARG A 5 -41.41 -47.90 -29.51
C ARG A 5 -40.01 -47.45 -29.09
N SER A 6 -39.92 -46.16 -28.82
CA SER A 6 -38.84 -45.46 -28.13
C SER A 6 -38.62 -45.99 -26.70
N LEU A 7 -37.36 -45.99 -26.25
CA LEU A 7 -37.00 -45.90 -24.84
C LEU A 7 -35.89 -44.84 -24.66
N ALA A 8 -36.15 -43.95 -23.72
CA ALA A 8 -35.44 -42.72 -23.39
C ALA A 8 -34.25 -42.98 -22.43
N PRO A 9 -33.35 -41.98 -22.21
CA PRO A 9 -32.02 -42.18 -21.65
C PRO A 9 -31.98 -42.13 -20.11
N LEU A 10 -31.00 -42.83 -19.52
CA LEU A 10 -30.61 -42.73 -18.11
C LEU A 10 -29.73 -41.48 -17.92
N LEU A 11 -30.20 -40.49 -17.16
CA LEU A 11 -29.41 -39.35 -16.70
C LEU A 11 -28.64 -39.72 -15.42
N LEU A 12 -27.31 -39.63 -15.48
CA LEU A 12 -26.42 -39.66 -14.30
C LEU A 12 -26.41 -38.28 -13.64
N LEU A 13 -26.84 -38.19 -12.38
CA LEU A 13 -26.74 -36.99 -11.55
C LEU A 13 -25.36 -36.94 -10.88
N THR A 14 -24.44 -36.16 -11.43
CA THR A 14 -23.16 -35.82 -10.79
C THR A 14 -23.38 -34.60 -9.90
N GLY A 15 -23.25 -34.76 -8.58
CA GLY A 15 -23.37 -33.67 -7.61
C GLY A 15 -22.17 -32.72 -7.67
N CYS A 16 -22.41 -31.47 -8.05
CA CYS A 16 -21.43 -30.39 -7.93
C CYS A 16 -21.41 -29.90 -6.48
N ALA A 17 -20.35 -30.23 -5.74
CA ALA A 17 -20.00 -29.51 -4.52
C ALA A 17 -19.55 -28.10 -4.94
N ALA A 18 -20.35 -27.08 -4.61
CA ALA A 18 -19.99 -25.68 -4.81
C ALA A 18 -18.80 -25.34 -3.91
N ARG A 19 -17.63 -25.10 -4.51
CA ARG A 19 -16.51 -24.45 -3.82
C ARG A 19 -16.89 -22.99 -3.60
N THR A 20 -16.95 -22.55 -2.35
CA THR A 20 -17.00 -21.12 -2.03
C THR A 20 -15.78 -20.47 -2.65
N PRO A 21 -15.92 -19.44 -3.51
CA PRO A 21 -14.77 -18.68 -4.00
C PRO A 21 -14.07 -18.05 -2.79
N GLU A 22 -12.77 -18.32 -2.64
CA GLU A 22 -11.89 -17.55 -1.76
C GLU A 22 -11.93 -16.09 -2.25
N PRO A 23 -12.05 -15.09 -1.37
CA PRO A 23 -12.03 -13.70 -1.81
C PRO A 23 -10.70 -13.42 -2.52
N GLU A 24 -10.78 -13.17 -3.82
CA GLU A 24 -9.65 -12.76 -4.64
C GLU A 24 -9.10 -11.45 -4.05
N PRO A 25 -7.79 -11.34 -3.76
CA PRO A 25 -7.23 -10.12 -3.20
C PRO A 25 -7.52 -8.98 -4.18
N GLU A 26 -8.11 -7.89 -3.67
CA GLU A 26 -8.34 -6.70 -4.47
C GLU A 26 -7.01 -6.27 -5.12
N PRO A 27 -7.00 -5.90 -6.41
CA PRO A 27 -5.77 -5.59 -7.10
C PRO A 27 -5.09 -4.42 -6.40
N ALA A 28 -3.92 -4.70 -5.82
CA ALA A 28 -3.10 -3.69 -5.20
C ALA A 28 -2.80 -2.60 -6.23
N GLN A 29 -3.25 -1.37 -5.95
CA GLN A 29 -3.01 -0.26 -6.86
C GLN A 29 -1.48 -0.05 -6.96
N THR A 30 -0.95 0.28 -8.15
CA THR A 30 0.49 0.58 -8.36
C THR A 30 0.76 2.05 -8.67
N ALA A 31 1.72 2.68 -7.99
CA ALA A 31 2.17 4.05 -8.32
C ALA A 31 2.91 4.08 -9.67
N PRO A 32 2.47 4.86 -10.68
CA PRO A 32 3.09 4.87 -11.99
C PRO A 32 4.26 5.87 -12.06
N CYS A 33 5.25 5.63 -12.92
CA CYS A 33 6.41 6.52 -13.09
C CYS A 33 6.12 8.01 -13.35
N PRO A 34 5.08 8.38 -14.11
CA PRO A 34 4.68 9.78 -14.25
C PRO A 34 4.25 10.46 -12.93
N ALA A 35 4.01 9.70 -11.86
CA ALA A 35 3.71 10.25 -10.53
C ALA A 35 4.97 10.54 -9.68
N VAL A 36 6.16 10.23 -10.20
CA VAL A 36 7.43 10.58 -9.58
C VAL A 36 7.61 12.10 -9.63
N ILE A 37 7.97 12.69 -8.48
CA ILE A 37 8.18 14.13 -8.34
C ILE A 37 9.65 14.52 -8.38
N ASP A 38 10.55 13.56 -8.15
CA ASP A 38 12.00 13.78 -8.13
C ASP A 38 12.79 12.47 -8.26
N HIS A 39 14.06 12.56 -8.59
CA HIS A 39 15.02 11.46 -8.60
C HIS A 39 16.28 11.83 -7.81
N VAL A 40 16.67 10.99 -6.85
CA VAL A 40 17.86 11.24 -6.02
C VAL A 40 18.85 10.08 -6.08
N ALA A 41 20.14 10.39 -5.91
CA ALA A 41 21.19 9.39 -5.92
C ALA A 41 21.14 8.48 -4.67
N GLU A 42 20.81 9.06 -3.52
CA GLU A 42 20.66 8.38 -2.23
C GLU A 42 19.54 9.03 -1.40
N PRO A 43 18.94 8.33 -0.43
CA PRO A 43 17.97 8.93 0.48
C PRO A 43 18.60 10.11 1.24
N PRO A 44 17.91 11.26 1.31
CA PRO A 44 18.45 12.43 2.01
C PRO A 44 18.47 12.22 3.52
N ALA A 45 19.18 13.09 4.24
CA ALA A 45 19.12 13.14 5.70
C ALA A 45 17.67 13.29 6.20
N GLY A 46 17.34 12.61 7.30
CA GLY A 46 15.96 12.53 7.81
C GLY A 46 15.14 11.39 7.20
N TYR A 47 15.74 10.55 6.36
CA TYR A 47 15.16 9.31 5.85
C TYR A 47 16.05 8.12 6.18
N ARG A 48 15.41 6.99 6.45
CA ARG A 48 16.07 5.69 6.60
C ARG A 48 15.60 4.72 5.53
N VAL A 49 16.51 3.87 5.10
CA VAL A 49 16.18 2.70 4.27
C VAL A 49 15.55 1.64 5.18
N VAL A 50 14.40 1.12 4.74
CA VAL A 50 13.61 0.09 5.43
C VAL A 50 13.58 -1.13 4.52
N GLY A 51 14.04 -2.27 5.03
CA GLY A 51 14.44 -3.39 4.17
C GLY A 51 15.65 -2.98 3.34
N GLU A 52 15.50 -2.96 2.01
CA GLU A 52 16.59 -2.61 1.08
C GLU A 52 16.20 -1.56 0.02
N ASN A 53 14.90 -1.44 -0.27
CA ASN A 53 14.42 -0.80 -1.50
C ASN A 53 13.44 0.34 -1.26
N ILE A 54 13.10 0.61 -0.01
CA ILE A 54 12.19 1.69 0.38
C ILE A 54 12.90 2.59 1.37
N ALA A 55 12.77 3.91 1.23
CA ALA A 55 13.14 4.84 2.28
C ALA A 55 11.94 5.67 2.74
N LEU A 56 11.81 5.77 4.07
CA LEU A 56 10.75 6.48 4.78
C LEU A 56 11.38 7.49 5.75
N PRO A 57 10.64 8.55 6.15
CA PRO A 57 11.15 9.52 7.10
C PRO A 57 11.53 8.87 8.43
N ASP A 58 12.63 9.30 9.03
CA ASP A 58 13.11 8.83 10.34
C ASP A 58 12.06 8.96 11.43
N GLU A 59 12.10 8.06 12.42
CA GLU A 59 11.10 8.02 13.51
C GLU A 59 11.07 9.31 14.34
N ASP A 60 12.21 10.01 14.44
CA ASP A 60 12.33 11.30 15.15
C ASP A 60 11.73 12.47 14.35
N THR A 61 11.39 12.28 13.07
CA THR A 61 10.76 13.31 12.24
C THR A 61 9.25 13.29 12.45
N VAL A 62 8.72 14.23 13.23
CA VAL A 62 7.28 14.38 13.42
C VAL A 62 6.66 15.13 12.25
N HIS A 63 5.84 14.44 11.46
CA HIS A 63 5.05 15.05 10.39
C HIS A 63 3.75 15.60 10.94
N GLN A 64 3.57 16.91 10.86
CA GLN A 64 2.34 17.58 11.31
C GLN A 64 1.21 17.32 10.33
N PRO A 65 0.11 16.67 10.73
CA PRO A 65 -1.02 16.47 9.86
C PRO A 65 -1.90 17.72 9.79
N SER A 66 -2.63 17.86 8.70
CA SER A 66 -3.66 18.88 8.49
C SER A 66 -4.95 18.25 7.99
N GLU A 67 -6.08 18.91 8.20
CA GLU A 67 -7.35 18.49 7.59
C GLU A 67 -7.19 18.26 6.08
N SER A 68 -7.52 17.07 5.61
CA SER A 68 -7.36 16.62 4.23
C SER A 68 -8.46 17.14 3.32
N GLY A 69 -9.60 17.52 3.89
CA GLY A 69 -10.82 17.88 3.15
C GLY A 69 -11.50 16.68 2.46
N GLN A 70 -10.98 15.46 2.64
CA GLN A 70 -11.60 14.23 2.14
C GLN A 70 -12.70 13.73 3.07
N GLU A 71 -13.76 13.15 2.49
CA GLU A 71 -14.80 12.48 3.26
C GLU A 71 -14.28 11.14 3.82
N GLY A 72 -14.66 10.81 5.06
CA GLY A 72 -14.28 9.57 5.72
C GLY A 72 -13.76 9.76 7.14
N PRO A 73 -13.35 8.67 7.81
CA PRO A 73 -12.84 8.73 9.18
C PRO A 73 -11.43 9.33 9.25
N ALA A 74 -10.54 9.01 8.29
CA ALA A 74 -9.14 9.44 8.29
C ALA A 74 -8.96 10.86 7.70
N ARG A 75 -9.42 11.88 8.43
CA ARG A 75 -9.47 13.27 7.96
C ARG A 75 -8.16 14.04 8.07
N LEU A 76 -7.21 13.58 8.88
CA LEU A 76 -5.94 14.26 9.09
C LEU A 76 -4.88 13.68 8.16
N PHE A 77 -4.31 14.48 7.26
CA PHE A 77 -3.29 14.04 6.32
C PHE A 77 -1.94 14.67 6.63
N ALA A 78 -0.92 13.83 6.76
CA ALA A 78 0.47 14.22 6.88
C ALA A 78 1.22 13.86 5.59
N LYS A 79 1.78 14.88 4.94
CA LYS A 79 2.49 14.75 3.66
C LYS A 79 3.97 14.51 3.86
N PHE A 80 4.51 13.50 3.18
CA PHE A 80 5.95 13.24 3.10
C PHE A 80 6.31 12.44 1.84
N GLY A 81 7.61 12.40 1.51
CA GLY A 81 8.09 11.65 0.36
C GLY A 81 8.19 10.15 0.64
N LEU A 82 7.92 9.33 -0.35
CA LEU A 82 8.32 7.93 -0.35
C LEU A 82 9.42 7.75 -1.38
N LEU A 83 10.53 7.15 -0.99
CA LEU A 83 11.60 6.84 -1.93
C LEU A 83 11.59 5.36 -2.23
N VAL A 84 11.56 5.02 -3.51
CA VAL A 84 11.57 3.63 -4.00
C VAL A 84 12.76 3.42 -4.91
N ARG A 85 13.55 2.39 -4.64
CA ARG A 85 14.74 2.07 -5.42
C ARG A 85 14.36 1.73 -6.87
N ALA A 86 15.13 2.23 -7.82
CA ALA A 86 14.86 2.07 -9.24
C ALA A 86 14.70 0.58 -9.64
N GLY A 87 13.65 0.28 -10.39
CA GLY A 87 13.36 -1.07 -10.91
C GLY A 87 12.87 -2.07 -9.87
N THR A 88 12.52 -1.62 -8.66
CA THR A 88 12.00 -2.49 -7.60
C THR A 88 10.51 -2.27 -7.38
N THR A 89 9.80 -3.34 -7.08
CA THR A 89 8.39 -3.31 -6.69
C THR A 89 8.25 -3.82 -5.26
N THR A 90 7.47 -3.14 -4.45
CA THR A 90 7.24 -3.51 -3.05
C THR A 90 5.83 -3.13 -2.65
N GLU A 91 5.18 -3.98 -1.85
CA GLU A 91 3.92 -3.63 -1.21
C GLU A 91 4.19 -2.88 0.10
N LEU A 92 3.50 -1.75 0.26
CA LEU A 92 3.35 -1.06 1.54
C LEU A 92 1.99 -1.41 2.11
N SER A 93 1.92 -1.73 3.40
CA SER A 93 0.63 -1.98 4.04
C SER A 93 0.61 -1.52 5.49
N LEU A 94 -0.60 -1.28 5.98
CA LEU A 94 -0.85 -1.11 7.40
C LEU A 94 -1.29 -2.44 8.02
N PRO A 95 -0.96 -2.71 9.29
CA PRO A 95 -1.53 -3.84 10.00
C PRO A 95 -3.06 -3.82 10.03
N PRO A 96 -3.77 -4.98 10.02
CA PRO A 96 -5.23 -5.04 9.96
C PRO A 96 -5.95 -4.22 11.05
N GLU A 97 -5.35 -4.10 12.23
CA GLU A 97 -5.86 -3.31 13.35
C GLU A 97 -5.88 -1.79 13.10
N TRP A 98 -5.28 -1.32 11.99
CA TRP A 98 -5.31 0.08 11.54
C TRP A 98 -6.40 0.36 10.50
N SER A 99 -7.21 -0.64 10.13
CA SER A 99 -8.25 -0.55 9.09
C SER A 99 -9.30 0.54 9.31
N GLU A 100 -9.51 0.99 10.53
CA GLU A 100 -10.41 2.11 10.84
C GLU A 100 -9.68 3.39 11.25
N ARG A 101 -8.35 3.35 11.35
CA ARG A 101 -7.51 4.40 11.96
C ARG A 101 -6.66 5.17 10.96
N ALA A 102 -6.17 4.50 9.92
CA ALA A 102 -5.29 5.12 8.96
C ALA A 102 -5.47 4.60 7.53
N ARG A 103 -5.01 5.40 6.58
CA ARG A 103 -4.85 5.06 5.16
C ARG A 103 -3.50 5.57 4.69
N ILE A 104 -2.90 4.89 3.75
CA ILE A 104 -1.65 5.29 3.10
C ILE A 104 -1.90 5.58 1.62
N GLY A 105 -1.13 6.50 1.04
CA GLY A 105 -1.20 6.73 -0.39
C GLY A 105 -0.06 7.57 -0.91
N TRP A 106 0.59 7.09 -1.97
CA TRP A 106 1.58 7.81 -2.75
C TRP A 106 1.24 7.81 -4.23
N GLY A 107 1.74 8.83 -4.93
CA GLY A 107 1.44 9.06 -6.34
C GLY A 107 -0.01 9.47 -6.56
N GLN A 108 -0.60 8.98 -7.66
CA GLN A 108 -1.96 9.31 -8.11
C GLN A 108 -2.99 8.27 -7.65
N GLN A 109 -2.73 7.61 -6.53
CA GLN A 109 -3.51 6.48 -6.06
C GLN A 109 -4.42 6.89 -4.91
N GLU A 110 -5.61 6.29 -4.84
CA GLU A 110 -6.53 6.56 -3.74
C GLU A 110 -5.96 6.00 -2.42
N PRO A 111 -6.12 6.72 -1.29
CA PRO A 111 -5.68 6.25 0.02
C PRO A 111 -6.30 4.89 0.38
N ALA A 112 -5.45 3.93 0.78
CA ALA A 112 -5.85 2.53 1.01
C ALA A 112 -5.14 1.93 2.23
N MET A 113 -5.47 0.68 2.58
CA MET A 113 -4.76 -0.08 3.62
C MET A 113 -3.46 -0.71 3.12
N SER A 114 -3.38 -0.96 1.82
CA SER A 114 -2.16 -1.40 1.17
C SER A 114 -2.03 -0.76 -0.21
N GLN A 115 -0.79 -0.67 -0.67
CA GLN A 115 -0.44 -0.08 -1.95
C GLN A 115 0.83 -0.73 -2.47
N THR A 116 0.81 -1.17 -3.73
CA THR A 116 2.04 -1.56 -4.41
C THR A 116 2.72 -0.30 -4.95
N VAL A 117 4.03 -0.21 -4.77
CA VAL A 117 4.83 0.88 -5.31
C VAL A 117 5.95 0.30 -6.15
N THR A 118 6.22 0.94 -7.29
CA THR A 118 7.28 0.52 -8.20
C THR A 118 8.20 1.69 -8.49
N GLY A 119 9.47 1.56 -8.13
CA GLY A 119 10.49 2.53 -8.49
C GLY A 119 10.73 2.49 -9.99
N CYS A 120 10.97 3.65 -10.60
CA CYS A 120 11.10 3.71 -12.05
C CYS A 120 12.27 2.90 -12.57
N PRO A 121 12.20 2.40 -13.82
CA PRO A 121 13.31 1.67 -14.41
C PRO A 121 14.62 2.46 -14.33
N PRO A 122 15.77 1.79 -14.17
CA PRO A 122 17.07 2.46 -14.26
C PRO A 122 17.20 3.26 -15.55
N GLY A 123 17.70 4.50 -15.45
CA GLY A 123 17.85 5.41 -16.60
C GLY A 123 16.60 6.23 -16.95
N TRP A 124 15.49 6.10 -16.20
CA TRP A 124 14.33 6.99 -16.35
C TRP A 124 14.61 8.43 -15.87
N GLY A 125 15.54 8.58 -14.93
CA GLY A 125 16.02 9.88 -14.42
C GLY A 125 17.46 9.77 -13.91
N ASP A 126 17.96 10.84 -13.30
CA ASP A 126 19.39 10.98 -12.92
C ASP A 126 19.74 10.35 -11.55
N GLY A 127 18.82 9.59 -10.93
CA GLY A 127 18.96 9.05 -9.58
C GLY A 127 18.62 7.57 -9.46
N ALA A 128 19.16 6.91 -8.43
CA ALA A 128 18.88 5.51 -8.10
C ALA A 128 17.56 5.32 -7.33
N TRP A 129 16.94 6.41 -6.88
CA TRP A 129 15.69 6.41 -6.12
C TRP A 129 14.66 7.30 -6.79
N SER A 130 13.45 6.77 -6.97
CA SER A 130 12.27 7.51 -7.38
C SER A 130 11.56 8.07 -6.16
N VAL A 131 11.27 9.37 -6.16
CA VAL A 131 10.55 10.05 -5.08
C VAL A 131 9.08 10.21 -5.47
N PHE A 132 8.17 9.69 -4.65
CA PHE A 132 6.73 9.86 -4.81
C PHE A 132 6.19 10.81 -3.75
N ALA A 133 5.35 11.75 -4.15
CA ALA A 133 4.57 12.56 -3.22
C ALA A 133 3.40 11.73 -2.65
N GLY A 134 3.14 11.86 -1.36
CA GLY A 134 2.04 11.18 -0.71
C GLY A 134 2.11 11.33 0.79
N GLY A 135 1.64 10.32 1.51
CA GLY A 135 1.75 10.26 2.95
C GLY A 135 0.69 9.39 3.59
N VAL A 136 0.32 9.76 4.81
CA VAL A 136 -0.59 8.99 5.66
C VAL A 136 -1.76 9.88 6.07
N SER A 137 -2.96 9.33 5.93
CA SER A 137 -4.18 9.87 6.51
C SER A 137 -4.51 9.13 7.81
N VAL A 138 -4.81 9.83 8.89
CA VAL A 138 -5.17 9.28 10.20
C VAL A 138 -6.46 9.90 10.73
N ILE A 139 -7.14 9.21 11.64
CA ILE A 139 -8.29 9.77 12.37
C ILE A 139 -7.84 10.75 13.46
N GLU A 140 -6.69 10.47 14.08
CA GLU A 140 -6.08 11.20 15.20
C GLU A 140 -4.55 11.08 15.07
N PRO A 141 -3.75 12.04 15.59
CA PRO A 141 -2.29 11.93 15.62
C PRO A 141 -1.81 10.63 16.28
N ASP A 142 -0.89 9.92 15.62
CA ASP A 142 -0.39 8.63 16.09
C ASP A 142 1.00 8.27 15.55
N CYS A 143 1.58 7.22 16.11
CA CYS A 143 2.75 6.54 15.55
C CYS A 143 2.28 5.39 14.65
N VAL A 144 2.47 5.54 13.34
CA VAL A 144 1.86 4.66 12.34
C VAL A 144 2.87 3.60 11.85
N PRO A 145 2.59 2.30 12.05
CA PRO A 145 3.42 1.20 11.56
C PRO A 145 3.13 0.95 10.08
N ILE A 146 4.10 1.23 9.23
CA ILE A 146 4.07 0.90 7.80
C ILE A 146 4.89 -0.36 7.58
N ARG A 147 4.23 -1.43 7.14
CA ARG A 147 4.90 -2.65 6.69
C ARG A 147 5.46 -2.45 5.29
N VAL A 148 6.69 -2.90 5.08
CA VAL A 148 7.42 -2.85 3.82
C VAL A 148 7.70 -4.29 3.40
N GLY A 149 6.90 -4.79 2.47
CA GLY A 149 6.88 -6.22 2.15
C GLY A 149 6.56 -7.09 3.38
N PRO A 150 6.96 -8.38 3.36
CA PRO A 150 6.65 -9.30 4.45
C PRO A 150 7.53 -9.16 5.69
N ASP A 151 8.74 -8.61 5.55
CA ASP A 151 9.80 -8.79 6.55
C ASP A 151 10.19 -7.50 7.30
N ALA A 152 9.75 -6.33 6.85
CA ALA A 152 10.15 -5.06 7.43
C ALA A 152 8.95 -4.22 7.86
N THR A 153 9.13 -3.45 8.93
CA THR A 153 8.15 -2.47 9.41
C THR A 153 8.88 -1.22 9.84
N ALA A 154 8.28 -0.07 9.57
CA ALA A 154 8.78 1.23 9.94
C ALA A 154 7.68 2.06 10.60
N GLU A 155 8.00 2.57 11.78
CA GLU A 155 7.15 3.53 12.48
C GLU A 155 7.33 4.94 11.89
N VAL A 156 6.22 5.64 11.64
CA VAL A 156 6.21 7.03 11.16
C VAL A 156 5.43 7.91 12.13
N SER A 157 6.06 8.97 12.61
CA SER A 157 5.49 9.92 13.57
C SER A 157 4.51 10.89 12.91
N ILE A 158 3.20 10.68 13.09
CA ILE A 158 2.14 11.53 12.51
C ILE A 158 1.51 12.39 13.62
N GLY A 159 1.94 13.64 13.72
CA GLY A 159 1.47 14.62 14.72
C GLY A 159 1.86 14.32 16.16
N THR A 160 2.37 13.13 16.45
CA THR A 160 2.98 12.72 17.72
C THR A 160 4.26 11.92 17.46
N PRO A 161 5.30 12.02 18.30
CA PRO A 161 6.47 11.17 18.19
C PRO A 161 6.15 9.69 18.45
N CYS A 162 6.79 8.81 17.69
CA CYS A 162 6.85 7.38 17.94
C CYS A 162 7.64 7.04 19.20
N SER A 163 8.70 7.80 19.45
CA SER A 163 9.52 7.75 20.66
C SER A 163 8.70 8.27 21.85
N ARG A 164 7.85 7.44 22.45
CA ARG A 164 7.25 7.77 23.76
C ARG A 164 8.36 7.77 24.82
N PRO A 165 8.53 8.85 25.61
CA PRO A 165 9.38 8.78 26.78
C PRO A 165 8.75 7.81 27.81
N GLY A 166 9.44 6.71 28.13
CA GLY A 166 9.10 5.83 29.26
C GLY A 166 8.52 4.46 28.90
N GLY A 167 9.30 3.63 28.19
CA GLY A 167 9.06 2.19 28.12
C GLY A 167 9.07 1.50 29.48
#